data_AF-A0A1E4SBJ6-F1
#
_entry.id   AF-A0A1E4SBJ6-F1
#
_cell.length_a   1.000
_cell.length_b   1.000
_cell.length_c   1.000
_cell.angle_alpha   90.00
_cell.angle_beta   90.00
_cell.angle_gamma   90.00
#
_symmetry.space_group_name_H-M   'P 1'
#
loop_
_entity.id
_entity.type
_entity.pdbx_description
1 polymer ?
#
loop_
_entity_poly.entity_id
_entity_poly.type
_entity_poly.pdbx_seq_one_letter_code
_entity_poly.pdbx_strand_id
1 'polypeptide(L)'
;MTTMGATTKLSQQEILPAKDDIGALANRINLETRGHHDKVDKMMTLRFALALRDYKIYRQGLQSFYHVFASIETALYRQFEKDDQWTEMLKEVWKPEVARRERAATDLMFYYDDHKDKFLKPQMLEQIAFANHILEVTAARPYLLFAYLHVMYLALFAGGRIMRSSFAKATGMFPQKNGMSHDQIVKLGTNFFTFDVTDESLLRVVYKRDYELVTRNGLTEDQKLEIIEESKYIFDQNARCIMELEKHNMKRITQKWSYIAVTKGAYVVALLAVLLVFYYVRRIMAHLLF
;
A
#
# COMPACT_ATOMS: atom_id res chain seq x y z
N MET A 1 4.19 -4.85 -51.76
CA MET A 1 4.94 -3.99 -50.82
C MET A 1 4.52 -4.37 -49.41
N THR A 2 5.33 -5.17 -48.73
CA THR A 2 5.08 -5.64 -47.37
C THR A 2 5.68 -4.61 -46.43
N THR A 3 4.85 -3.78 -45.79
CA THR A 3 5.30 -2.85 -44.76
C THR A 3 5.67 -3.66 -43.51
N MET A 4 6.97 -3.93 -43.35
CA MET A 4 7.54 -4.34 -42.09
C MET A 4 7.30 -3.21 -41.07
N GLY A 5 6.31 -3.40 -40.21
CA GLY A 5 6.16 -2.58 -39.00
C GLY A 5 7.32 -2.86 -38.08
N ALA A 6 8.34 -1.99 -38.07
CA ALA A 6 9.39 -2.00 -37.07
C ALA A 6 8.76 -1.69 -35.70
N THR A 7 8.37 -2.74 -34.98
CA THR A 7 8.01 -2.65 -33.56
C THR A 7 9.27 -2.86 -32.74
N THR A 8 10.18 -1.89 -32.81
CA THR A 8 11.33 -1.85 -31.90
C THR A 8 10.79 -1.50 -30.52
N LYS A 9 10.42 -2.52 -29.73
CA LYS A 9 10.13 -2.35 -28.31
C LYS A 9 11.44 -1.92 -27.65
N LEU A 10 11.62 -0.62 -27.43
CA LEU A 10 12.70 -0.09 -26.61
C LEU A 10 12.68 -0.83 -25.26
N SER A 11 13.83 -1.34 -24.86
CA SER A 11 14.03 -2.04 -23.60
C SER A 11 13.87 -1.06 -22.43
N GLN A 12 13.48 -1.57 -21.24
CA GLN A 12 13.34 -0.70 -20.06
C GLN A 12 14.63 0.07 -19.71
N GLN A 13 15.79 -0.49 -20.06
CA GLN A 13 17.09 0.12 -19.82
C GLN A 13 17.36 1.31 -20.73
N GLU A 14 16.71 1.38 -21.90
CA GLU A 14 16.80 2.52 -22.83
C GLU A 14 15.85 3.66 -22.45
N ILE A 15 14.86 3.38 -21.59
CA ILE A 15 13.78 4.31 -21.27
C ILE A 15 13.92 4.90 -19.85
N LEU A 16 14.49 4.14 -18.93
CA LEU A 16 14.62 4.54 -17.52
C LEU A 16 16.08 4.82 -17.16
N PRO A 17 16.34 5.80 -16.27
CA PRO A 17 17.69 6.02 -15.76
C PRO A 17 18.29 4.76 -15.13
N ALA A 18 19.61 4.64 -15.21
CA ALA A 18 20.35 3.66 -14.43
C ALA A 18 20.09 3.90 -12.93
N LYS A 19 20.09 2.84 -12.11
CA LYS A 19 19.70 2.92 -10.68
C LYS A 19 20.63 3.81 -9.84
N ASP A 20 21.86 3.98 -10.30
CA ASP A 20 22.93 4.79 -9.72
C ASP A 20 22.98 6.22 -10.29
N ASP A 21 22.08 6.57 -11.23
CA ASP A 21 21.91 7.95 -11.68
C ASP A 21 21.29 8.79 -10.56
N ILE A 22 22.15 9.50 -9.83
CA ILE A 22 21.76 10.42 -8.76
C ILE A 22 21.16 11.74 -9.29
N GLY A 23 21.20 12.01 -10.60
CA GLY A 23 20.47 13.12 -11.20
C GLY A 23 18.96 12.86 -11.29
N ALA A 24 18.58 11.58 -11.32
CA ALA A 24 17.19 11.15 -11.35
C ALA A 24 16.52 11.28 -9.98
N LEU A 25 15.48 12.12 -9.88
CA LEU A 25 14.77 12.36 -8.63
C LEU A 25 14.18 11.07 -8.03
N ALA A 26 13.62 10.21 -8.89
CA ALA A 26 13.07 8.93 -8.48
C ALA A 26 14.11 8.03 -7.78
N ASN A 27 15.36 8.02 -8.27
CA ASN A 27 16.45 7.25 -7.66
C ASN A 27 16.87 7.84 -6.32
N ARG A 28 16.97 9.18 -6.23
CA ARG A 28 17.28 9.88 -4.97
C ARG A 28 16.22 9.58 -3.90
N ILE A 29 14.93 9.67 -4.24
CA ILE A 29 13.84 9.32 -3.31
C ILE A 29 14.01 7.87 -2.83
N ASN A 30 14.26 6.91 -3.73
CA ASN A 30 14.43 5.50 -3.36
C ASN A 30 15.65 5.27 -2.44
N LEU A 31 16.74 6.00 -2.66
CA LEU A 31 17.94 5.92 -1.83
C LEU A 31 17.66 6.46 -0.42
N GLU A 32 17.13 7.68 -0.35
CA GLU A 32 16.89 8.43 0.88
C GLU A 32 15.75 7.87 1.75
N THR A 33 14.80 7.19 1.12
CA THR A 33 13.65 6.59 1.82
C THR A 33 13.81 5.10 2.08
N ARG A 34 14.92 4.45 1.69
CA ARG A 34 15.11 3.00 1.82
C ARG A 34 14.80 2.47 3.23
N GLY A 35 15.35 3.10 4.27
CA GLY A 35 15.10 2.69 5.65
C GLY A 35 13.64 2.86 6.09
N HIS A 36 12.97 3.91 5.60
CA HIS A 36 11.56 4.18 5.86
C HIS A 36 10.67 3.15 5.14
N HIS A 37 10.97 2.87 3.87
CA HIS A 37 10.33 1.84 3.07
C HIS A 37 10.42 0.46 3.74
N ASP A 38 11.62 0.03 4.14
CA ASP A 38 11.82 -1.28 4.75
C ASP A 38 11.06 -1.43 6.08
N LYS A 39 10.95 -0.35 6.85
CA LYS A 39 10.14 -0.31 8.08
C LYS A 39 8.66 -0.47 7.76
N VAL A 40 8.14 0.30 6.82
CA VAL A 40 6.73 0.24 6.41
C VAL A 40 6.38 -1.11 5.78
N ASP A 41 7.25 -1.66 4.94
CA ASP A 41 7.05 -2.96 4.27
C ASP A 41 6.95 -4.12 5.27
N LYS A 42 7.83 -4.13 6.29
CA LYS A 42 7.76 -5.11 7.39
C LYS A 42 6.47 -4.97 8.20
N MET A 43 6.07 -3.75 8.52
CA MET A 43 4.81 -3.49 9.21
C MET A 43 3.64 -3.99 8.36
N MET A 44 3.58 -3.59 7.09
CA MET A 44 2.51 -3.93 6.17
C MET A 44 2.40 -5.45 6.00
N THR A 45 3.49 -6.15 5.70
CA THR A 45 3.51 -7.61 5.52
C THR A 45 2.88 -8.34 6.71
N LEU A 46 3.27 -7.99 7.94
CA LEU A 46 2.73 -8.63 9.15
C LEU A 46 1.25 -8.29 9.38
N ARG A 47 0.86 -7.01 9.29
CA ARG A 47 -0.52 -6.57 9.55
C ARG A 47 -1.47 -7.06 8.45
N PHE A 48 -0.99 -7.12 7.22
CA PHE A 48 -1.75 -7.61 6.09
C PHE A 48 -2.07 -9.10 6.22
N ALA A 49 -1.12 -9.92 6.65
CA ALA A 49 -1.38 -11.34 6.93
C ALA A 49 -2.50 -11.54 7.97
N LEU A 50 -2.63 -10.64 8.95
CA LEU A 50 -3.75 -10.65 9.91
C LEU A 50 -5.05 -10.16 9.28
N ALA A 51 -4.99 -9.11 8.44
CA ALA A 51 -6.15 -8.54 7.75
C ALA A 51 -6.78 -9.52 6.74
N LEU A 52 -5.98 -10.33 6.05
CA LEU A 52 -6.47 -11.36 5.10
C LEU A 52 -7.30 -12.47 5.76
N ARG A 53 -7.30 -12.55 7.09
CA ARG A 53 -8.10 -13.52 7.85
C ARG A 53 -9.42 -12.94 8.33
N ASP A 54 -9.67 -11.65 8.12
CA ASP A 54 -10.88 -10.97 8.57
C ASP A 54 -11.13 -9.69 7.80
N TYR A 55 -12.09 -9.77 6.88
CA TYR A 55 -12.48 -8.67 6.01
C TYR A 55 -12.87 -7.39 6.77
N LYS A 56 -13.32 -7.48 8.04
CA LYS A 56 -13.66 -6.28 8.83
C LYS A 56 -12.43 -5.49 9.23
N ILE A 57 -11.28 -6.14 9.43
CA ILE A 57 -9.98 -5.49 9.64
C ILE A 57 -9.47 -4.95 8.30
N TYR A 58 -9.52 -5.77 7.25
CA TYR A 58 -9.07 -5.37 5.91
C TYR A 58 -9.78 -4.11 5.41
N ARG A 59 -11.11 -4.06 5.49
CA ARG A 59 -11.89 -2.92 5.00
C ARG A 59 -11.61 -1.62 5.75
N GLN A 60 -11.25 -1.68 7.03
CA GLN A 60 -10.84 -0.50 7.78
C GLN A 60 -9.48 0.00 7.31
N GLY A 61 -8.54 -0.90 7.02
CA GLY A 61 -7.27 -0.55 6.38
C GLY A 61 -7.49 0.10 5.01
N LEU A 62 -8.34 -0.51 4.17
CA LEU A 62 -8.72 0.05 2.87
C LEU A 62 -9.40 1.43 3.02
N GLN A 63 -10.30 1.59 3.99
CA GLN A 63 -10.93 2.88 4.30
C GLN A 63 -9.89 3.92 4.74
N SER A 64 -8.85 3.50 5.47
CA SER A 64 -7.73 4.36 5.83
C SER A 64 -7.09 4.99 4.59
N PHE A 65 -6.70 4.13 3.65
CA PHE A 65 -6.02 4.56 2.43
C PHE A 65 -6.98 5.20 1.42
N TYR A 66 -8.28 4.88 1.44
CA TYR A 66 -9.29 5.56 0.64
C TYR A 66 -9.26 7.06 0.85
N HIS A 67 -9.28 7.55 2.09
CA HIS A 67 -9.26 9.00 2.34
C HIS A 67 -7.90 9.64 2.00
N VAL A 68 -6.79 8.92 2.18
CA VAL A 68 -5.45 9.40 1.78
C VAL A 68 -5.38 9.58 0.26
N PHE A 69 -5.71 8.54 -0.52
CA PHE A 69 -5.73 8.63 -1.98
C PHE A 69 -6.77 9.63 -2.49
N ALA A 70 -7.95 9.71 -1.86
CA ALA A 70 -8.95 10.72 -2.21
C ALA A 70 -8.43 12.15 -2.00
N SER A 71 -7.61 12.38 -0.98
CA SER A 71 -7.00 13.71 -0.71
C SER A 71 -5.94 14.06 -1.73
N ILE A 72 -5.10 13.09 -2.13
CA ILE A 72 -4.12 13.28 -3.21
C ILE A 72 -4.82 13.62 -4.52
N GLU A 73 -5.84 12.84 -4.90
CA GLU A 73 -6.59 13.07 -6.14
C GLU A 73 -7.36 14.39 -6.10
N THR A 74 -7.95 14.76 -4.96
CA THR A 74 -8.59 16.07 -4.79
C THR A 74 -7.59 17.21 -4.97
N ALA A 75 -6.41 17.13 -4.35
CA ALA A 75 -5.36 18.12 -4.51
C ALA A 75 -4.86 18.22 -5.96
N LEU A 76 -4.71 17.07 -6.63
CA LEU A 76 -4.27 16.99 -8.02
C LEU A 76 -5.28 17.63 -8.98
N TYR A 77 -6.56 17.26 -8.88
CA TYR A 77 -7.60 17.84 -9.72
C TYR A 77 -7.81 19.32 -9.44
N ARG A 78 -7.74 19.76 -8.18
CA ARG A 78 -7.72 21.18 -7.83
C ARG A 78 -6.53 21.92 -8.49
N GLN A 79 -5.36 21.29 -8.57
CA GLN A 79 -4.24 21.89 -9.28
C GLN A 79 -4.51 21.97 -10.79
N PHE A 80 -5.12 20.94 -11.40
CA PHE A 80 -5.44 20.95 -12.82
C PHE A 80 -6.40 22.05 -13.27
N GLU A 81 -7.17 22.63 -12.35
CA GLU A 81 -8.06 23.78 -12.61
C GLU A 81 -7.31 25.13 -12.69
N LYS A 82 -6.07 25.21 -12.19
CA LYS A 82 -5.30 26.48 -12.11
C LYS A 82 -4.54 26.84 -13.39
N ASP A 83 -4.37 25.87 -14.30
CA ASP A 83 -3.72 26.06 -15.60
C ASP A 83 -2.36 26.80 -15.55
N ASP A 84 -1.46 26.37 -14.66
CA ASP A 84 -0.12 26.91 -14.50
C ASP A 84 0.96 25.84 -14.86
N GLN A 85 2.24 26.19 -14.70
CA GLN A 85 3.35 25.28 -14.99
C GLN A 85 3.23 23.92 -14.27
N TRP A 86 2.67 23.89 -13.05
CA TRP A 86 2.52 22.64 -12.30
C TRP A 86 1.41 21.78 -12.87
N THR A 87 0.35 22.42 -13.39
CA THR A 87 -0.72 21.72 -14.10
C THR A 87 -0.19 20.94 -15.30
N GLU A 88 0.64 21.57 -16.14
CA GLU A 88 1.24 20.93 -17.31
C GLU A 88 2.11 19.74 -16.89
N MET A 89 3.07 19.98 -15.99
CA MET A 89 4.00 18.95 -15.51
C MET A 89 3.28 17.77 -14.85
N LEU A 90 2.26 18.02 -14.01
CA LEU A 90 1.53 16.96 -13.33
C LEU A 90 0.63 16.16 -14.29
N LYS A 91 0.06 16.79 -15.33
CA LYS A 91 -0.73 16.11 -16.37
C LYS A 91 0.13 15.18 -17.23
N GLU A 92 1.38 15.53 -17.49
CA GLU A 92 2.31 14.65 -18.23
C GLU A 92 2.56 13.33 -17.48
N VAL A 93 2.68 13.38 -16.14
CA VAL A 93 2.92 12.19 -15.31
C VAL A 93 1.62 11.45 -14.99
N TRP A 94 0.54 12.16 -14.68
CA TRP A 94 -0.71 11.58 -14.22
C TRP A 94 -1.39 10.73 -15.30
N LYS A 95 -1.70 9.48 -14.96
CA LYS A 95 -2.45 8.55 -15.81
C LYS A 95 -3.78 8.24 -15.12
N PRO A 96 -4.95 8.58 -15.70
CA PRO A 96 -6.25 8.30 -15.07
C PRO A 96 -6.43 6.85 -14.63
N GLU A 97 -5.79 5.92 -15.33
CA GLU A 97 -5.79 4.48 -15.04
C GLU A 97 -5.19 4.16 -13.67
N VAL A 98 -4.32 5.01 -13.12
CA VAL A 98 -3.72 4.82 -11.80
C VAL A 98 -4.58 5.36 -10.66
N ALA A 99 -5.64 6.13 -10.93
CA ALA A 99 -6.54 6.66 -9.90
C ALA A 99 -7.12 5.56 -9.01
N ARG A 100 -7.11 5.78 -7.69
CA ARG A 100 -7.46 4.81 -6.66
C ARG A 100 -8.70 5.15 -5.86
N ARG A 101 -9.09 6.43 -5.75
CA ARG A 101 -10.25 6.86 -4.95
C ARG A 101 -11.50 6.04 -5.28
N GLU A 102 -11.89 6.03 -6.55
CA GLU A 102 -13.12 5.35 -6.98
C GLU A 102 -12.96 3.83 -6.93
N ARG A 103 -11.77 3.30 -7.21
CA ARG A 103 -11.48 1.86 -7.10
C ARG A 103 -11.58 1.37 -5.65
N ALA A 104 -11.07 2.15 -4.68
CA ALA A 104 -11.27 1.89 -3.25
C ALA A 104 -12.74 2.03 -2.84
N ALA A 105 -13.46 3.02 -3.35
CA ALA A 105 -14.89 3.19 -3.04
C ALA A 105 -15.70 1.96 -3.48
N THR A 106 -15.45 1.43 -4.69
CA THR A 106 -16.08 0.19 -5.18
C THR A 106 -15.81 -0.98 -4.23
N ASP A 107 -14.56 -1.21 -3.86
CA ASP A 107 -14.20 -2.27 -2.91
C ASP A 107 -14.89 -2.06 -1.55
N LEU A 108 -14.91 -0.83 -1.03
CA LEU A 108 -15.55 -0.51 0.25
C LEU A 108 -17.06 -0.72 0.23
N MET A 109 -17.74 -0.38 -0.87
CA MET A 109 -19.17 -0.70 -1.05
C MET A 109 -19.38 -2.21 -0.93
N PHE A 110 -18.54 -3.01 -1.59
CA PHE A 110 -18.59 -4.46 -1.47
C PHE A 110 -18.37 -4.95 -0.01
N TYR A 111 -17.36 -4.43 0.70
CA TYR A 111 -17.04 -4.82 2.09
C TYR A 111 -17.99 -4.30 3.17
N TYR A 112 -18.72 -3.22 2.88
CA TYR A 112 -19.69 -2.63 3.78
C TYR A 112 -21.15 -2.96 3.42
N ASP A 113 -21.38 -3.85 2.46
CA ASP A 113 -22.71 -4.26 1.98
C ASP A 113 -23.52 -3.04 1.49
N ASP A 114 -22.92 -2.26 0.60
CA ASP A 114 -23.48 -1.06 -0.04
C ASP A 114 -23.84 0.10 0.90
N HIS A 115 -23.42 0.02 2.17
CA HIS A 115 -23.56 1.10 3.14
C HIS A 115 -22.46 2.16 2.99
N LYS A 116 -22.63 3.06 2.02
CA LYS A 116 -21.69 4.15 1.72
C LYS A 116 -21.41 5.04 2.93
N ASP A 117 -22.42 5.28 3.76
CA ASP A 117 -22.34 6.10 4.98
C ASP A 117 -21.28 5.61 5.98
N LYS A 118 -20.94 4.32 5.98
CA LYS A 118 -19.99 3.72 6.92
C LYS A 118 -18.54 4.10 6.67
N PHE A 119 -18.19 4.53 5.46
CA PHE A 119 -16.80 4.82 5.11
C PHE A 119 -16.54 6.22 4.56
N LEU A 120 -17.56 7.03 4.31
CA LEU A 120 -17.37 8.39 3.79
C LEU A 120 -16.69 9.33 4.78
N LYS A 121 -16.89 9.11 6.09
CA LYS A 121 -16.30 9.94 7.13
C LYS A 121 -15.02 9.28 7.65
N PRO A 122 -13.87 9.96 7.62
CA PRO A 122 -12.68 9.46 8.28
C PRO A 122 -12.92 9.41 9.79
N GLN A 123 -12.37 8.39 10.46
CA GLN A 123 -12.57 8.17 11.90
C GLN A 123 -11.26 8.12 12.69
N MET A 124 -10.13 7.97 12.00
CA MET A 124 -8.81 7.74 12.58
C MET A 124 -8.00 9.04 12.55
N LEU A 125 -7.37 9.41 13.66
CA LEU A 125 -6.75 10.72 13.84
C LEU A 125 -5.51 10.90 12.96
N GLU A 126 -4.65 9.88 12.86
CA GLU A 126 -3.44 9.93 12.03
C GLU A 126 -3.83 9.97 10.55
N GLN A 127 -4.88 9.23 10.17
CA GLN A 127 -5.46 9.28 8.83
C GLN A 127 -5.98 10.68 8.49
N ILE A 128 -6.76 11.30 9.39
CA ILE A 128 -7.32 12.64 9.19
C ILE A 128 -6.19 13.67 9.07
N ALA A 129 -5.22 13.61 9.98
CA ALA A 129 -4.06 14.51 9.98
C ALA A 129 -3.28 14.39 8.67
N PHE A 130 -3.04 13.16 8.19
CA PHE A 130 -2.33 12.95 6.94
C PHE A 130 -3.12 13.47 5.73
N ALA A 131 -4.42 13.18 5.65
CA ALA A 131 -5.30 13.69 4.60
C ALA A 131 -5.32 15.23 4.55
N ASN A 132 -5.40 15.89 5.71
CA ASN A 132 -5.38 17.35 5.79
C ASN A 132 -4.02 17.92 5.38
N HIS A 133 -2.92 17.34 5.88
CA HIS A 133 -1.56 17.75 5.50
C HIS A 133 -1.38 17.73 3.98
N ILE A 134 -1.81 16.65 3.31
CA ILE A 134 -1.76 16.54 1.84
C ILE A 134 -2.44 17.73 1.19
N LEU A 135 -3.67 18.05 1.61
CA LEU A 135 -4.45 19.14 1.02
C LEU A 135 -3.82 20.52 1.26
N GLU A 136 -3.26 20.73 2.45
CA GLU A 136 -2.64 21.98 2.89
C GLU A 136 -1.31 22.22 2.17
N VAL A 137 -0.36 21.28 2.24
CA VAL A 137 0.98 21.49 1.71
C VAL A 137 0.99 21.57 0.19
N THR A 138 0.14 20.82 -0.49
CA THR A 138 0.03 20.85 -1.96
C THR A 138 -0.75 22.07 -2.46
N ALA A 139 -1.58 22.70 -1.62
CA ALA A 139 -2.17 23.99 -1.95
C ALA A 139 -1.10 25.08 -2.04
N ALA A 140 -0.18 25.08 -1.07
CA ALA A 140 0.91 26.05 -0.97
C ALA A 140 2.07 25.74 -1.95
N ARG A 141 2.41 24.47 -2.13
CA ARG A 141 3.53 23.98 -2.94
C ARG A 141 3.09 22.82 -3.84
N PRO A 142 2.51 23.09 -5.02
CA PRO A 142 1.93 22.05 -5.88
C PRO A 142 2.92 20.98 -6.35
N TYR A 143 4.20 21.32 -6.52
CA TYR A 143 5.25 20.36 -6.90
C TYR A 143 5.45 19.23 -5.88
N LEU A 144 5.02 19.40 -4.62
CA LEU A 144 5.06 18.32 -3.64
C LEU A 144 4.16 17.13 -4.02
N LEU A 145 3.19 17.31 -4.93
CA LEU A 145 2.42 16.20 -5.49
C LEU A 145 3.31 15.13 -6.12
N PHE A 146 4.50 15.47 -6.64
CA PHE A 146 5.44 14.48 -7.16
C PHE A 146 5.92 13.49 -6.08
N ALA A 147 6.04 13.89 -4.82
CA ALA A 147 6.34 12.98 -3.71
C ALA A 147 5.25 11.91 -3.57
N TYR A 148 3.98 12.32 -3.65
CA TYR A 148 2.83 11.42 -3.54
C TYR A 148 2.67 10.52 -4.76
N LEU A 149 2.84 11.06 -5.97
CA LEU A 149 2.85 10.30 -7.22
C LEU A 149 3.95 9.23 -7.23
N HIS A 150 5.14 9.55 -6.70
CA HIS A 150 6.20 8.57 -6.56
C HIS A 150 5.91 7.55 -5.45
N VAL A 151 5.78 7.99 -4.20
CA VAL A 151 5.74 7.09 -3.03
C VAL A 151 4.45 6.27 -2.98
N MET A 152 3.29 6.89 -3.20
CA MET A 152 1.99 6.23 -3.02
C MET A 152 1.58 5.41 -4.24
N TYR A 153 1.75 5.93 -5.47
CA TYR A 153 1.29 5.24 -6.68
C TYR A 153 2.31 4.22 -7.22
N LEU A 154 3.63 4.48 -7.17
CA LEU A 154 4.60 3.46 -7.62
C LEU A 154 4.61 2.22 -6.72
N ALA A 155 4.27 2.37 -5.43
CA ALA A 155 4.11 1.25 -4.51
C ALA A 155 3.02 0.26 -4.98
N LEU A 156 1.96 0.74 -5.61
CA LEU A 156 0.85 -0.09 -6.10
C LEU A 156 1.27 -1.01 -7.25
N PHE A 157 2.18 -0.58 -8.13
CA PHE A 157 2.68 -1.44 -9.21
C PHE A 157 3.57 -2.60 -8.73
N ALA A 158 4.30 -2.39 -7.63
CA ALA A 158 5.19 -3.39 -7.06
C ALA A 158 4.46 -4.27 -6.03
N GLY A 159 3.96 -3.65 -4.95
CA GLY A 159 3.27 -4.32 -3.86
C GLY A 159 1.90 -4.88 -4.27
N GLY A 160 1.16 -4.19 -5.15
CA GLY A 160 -0.17 -4.61 -5.57
C GLY A 160 -0.18 -6.00 -6.21
N ARG A 161 0.82 -6.34 -7.03
CA ARG A 161 0.95 -7.70 -7.62
C ARG A 161 1.10 -8.79 -6.56
N ILE A 162 1.95 -8.57 -5.57
CA ILE A 162 2.16 -9.51 -4.45
C ILE A 162 0.88 -9.65 -3.64
N MET A 163 0.22 -8.53 -3.35
CA MET A 163 -1.03 -8.53 -2.58
C MET A 163 -2.17 -9.23 -3.33
N ARG A 164 -2.32 -9.03 -4.65
CA ARG A 164 -3.28 -9.77 -5.49
C ARG A 164 -3.07 -11.28 -5.45
N SER A 165 -1.82 -11.75 -5.48
CA SER A 165 -1.53 -13.17 -5.35
C SER A 165 -1.94 -13.76 -3.99
N SER A 166 -1.89 -12.94 -2.94
CA SER A 166 -2.33 -13.31 -1.59
C SER A 166 -3.86 -13.33 -1.48
N PHE A 167 -4.55 -12.41 -2.16
CA PHE A 167 -6.01 -12.31 -2.18
C PHE A 167 -6.68 -13.56 -2.75
N ALA A 168 -6.16 -14.10 -3.85
CA ALA A 168 -6.70 -15.31 -4.46
C ALA A 168 -6.75 -16.51 -3.49
N LYS A 169 -5.81 -16.54 -2.52
CA LYS A 169 -5.65 -17.61 -1.52
C LYS A 169 -6.29 -17.28 -0.17
N ALA A 170 -6.83 -16.07 0.01
CA ALA A 170 -7.30 -15.59 1.30
C ALA A 170 -8.72 -16.09 1.58
N THR A 171 -8.87 -16.93 2.60
CA THR A 171 -10.16 -17.55 2.96
C THR A 171 -11.05 -16.69 3.86
N GLY A 172 -10.49 -15.69 4.56
CA GLY A 172 -11.22 -14.80 5.47
C GLY A 172 -11.31 -13.33 5.01
N MET A 173 -10.76 -13.03 3.84
CA MET A 173 -10.66 -11.67 3.32
C MET A 173 -11.97 -11.17 2.75
N PHE A 174 -12.87 -12.04 2.31
CA PHE A 174 -14.10 -11.63 1.64
C PHE A 174 -15.35 -11.91 2.50
N PRO A 175 -16.34 -11.00 2.54
CA PRO A 175 -17.66 -11.31 3.09
C PRO A 175 -18.32 -12.42 2.26
N GLN A 176 -19.13 -13.26 2.91
CA GLN A 176 -19.91 -14.29 2.24
C GLN A 176 -21.00 -13.61 1.39
N LYS A 177 -21.03 -13.90 0.08
CA LYS A 177 -22.04 -13.42 -0.86
C LYS A 177 -22.72 -14.61 -1.51
N ASN A 178 -24.03 -14.75 -1.30
CA ASN A 178 -24.81 -15.84 -1.89
C ASN A 178 -24.86 -15.70 -3.41
N GLY A 179 -24.73 -16.82 -4.13
CA GLY A 179 -24.89 -16.86 -5.59
C GLY A 179 -23.73 -16.29 -6.40
N MET A 180 -22.58 -16.00 -5.79
CA MET A 180 -21.37 -15.55 -6.48
C MET A 180 -20.28 -16.61 -6.43
N SER A 181 -19.55 -16.78 -7.53
CA SER A 181 -18.33 -17.59 -7.55
C SER A 181 -17.20 -16.89 -6.80
N HIS A 182 -16.19 -17.66 -6.38
CA HIS A 182 -14.98 -17.11 -5.74
C HIS A 182 -14.31 -16.03 -6.60
N ASP A 183 -14.20 -16.25 -7.91
CA ASP A 183 -13.58 -15.30 -8.84
C ASP A 183 -14.38 -13.99 -8.95
N GLN A 184 -15.72 -14.06 -8.92
CA GLN A 184 -16.56 -12.86 -8.89
C GLN A 184 -16.35 -12.06 -7.61
N ILE A 185 -16.30 -12.74 -6.46
CA ILE A 185 -16.04 -12.14 -5.15
C ILE A 185 -14.67 -11.46 -5.12
N VAL A 186 -13.62 -12.13 -5.60
CA VAL A 186 -12.26 -11.55 -5.69
C VAL A 186 -12.26 -10.31 -6.57
N LYS A 187 -12.91 -10.36 -7.74
CA LYS A 187 -12.97 -9.22 -8.67
C LYS A 187 -13.70 -8.02 -8.07
N LEU A 188 -14.76 -8.24 -7.28
CA LEU A 188 -15.51 -7.17 -6.63
C LEU A 188 -14.78 -6.51 -5.46
N GLY A 189 -13.88 -7.24 -4.77
CA GLY A 189 -13.23 -6.78 -3.54
C GLY A 189 -11.76 -6.41 -3.66
N THR A 190 -11.20 -6.36 -4.88
CA THR A 190 -9.75 -6.10 -5.11
C THR A 190 -9.46 -5.06 -6.22
N ASN A 191 -10.44 -4.22 -6.55
CA ASN A 191 -10.32 -3.16 -7.56
C ASN A 191 -9.22 -2.15 -7.22
N PHE A 192 -9.03 -1.81 -5.94
CA PHE A 192 -8.01 -0.86 -5.51
C PHE A 192 -6.61 -1.28 -5.96
N PHE A 193 -6.32 -2.59 -5.93
CA PHE A 193 -5.02 -3.14 -6.31
C PHE A 193 -4.93 -3.59 -7.76
N THR A 194 -5.96 -3.39 -8.57
CA THR A 194 -6.02 -3.82 -9.97
C THR A 194 -6.04 -2.59 -10.88
N PHE A 195 -5.18 -2.58 -11.90
CA PHE A 195 -5.20 -1.56 -12.94
C PHE A 195 -5.94 -2.12 -14.15
N ASP A 196 -6.91 -1.36 -14.64
CA ASP A 196 -7.78 -1.76 -15.74
C ASP A 196 -7.12 -1.43 -17.08
N VAL A 197 -6.02 -2.13 -17.36
CA VAL A 197 -5.17 -1.94 -18.53
C VAL A 197 -4.69 -3.28 -19.09
N THR A 198 -4.40 -3.30 -20.39
CA THR A 198 -3.90 -4.50 -21.07
C THR A 198 -2.52 -4.94 -20.57
N ASP A 199 -1.65 -3.98 -20.23
CA ASP A 199 -0.28 -4.26 -19.78
C ASP A 199 0.13 -3.34 -18.62
N GLU A 200 -0.02 -3.83 -17.38
CA GLU A 200 0.41 -3.10 -16.17
C GLU A 200 1.92 -2.85 -16.14
N SER A 201 2.73 -3.71 -16.78
CA SER A 201 4.18 -3.55 -16.82
C SER A 201 4.57 -2.39 -17.73
N LEU A 202 3.90 -2.28 -18.89
CA LEU A 202 4.06 -1.12 -19.78
C LEU A 202 3.58 0.16 -19.11
N LEU A 203 2.40 0.16 -18.47
CA LEU A 203 1.90 1.32 -17.73
C LEU A 203 2.92 1.79 -16.68
N ARG A 204 3.50 0.87 -15.92
CA ARG A 204 4.54 1.18 -14.93
C ARG A 204 5.79 1.81 -15.56
N VAL A 205 6.25 1.30 -16.69
CA VAL A 205 7.45 1.81 -17.37
C VAL A 205 7.19 3.21 -17.92
N VAL A 206 6.06 3.41 -18.58
CA VAL A 206 5.65 4.73 -19.10
C VAL A 206 5.51 5.74 -17.97
N TYR A 207 4.85 5.36 -16.87
CA TYR A 207 4.69 6.24 -15.72
C TYR A 207 6.04 6.68 -15.14
N LYS A 208 6.99 5.75 -14.96
CA LYS A 208 8.33 6.06 -14.44
C LYS A 208 9.14 6.93 -15.40
N ARG A 209 9.02 6.68 -16.71
CA ARG A 209 9.67 7.49 -17.74
C ARG A 209 9.17 8.92 -17.68
N ASP A 210 7.85 9.11 -17.71
CA ASP A 210 7.24 10.44 -17.75
C ASP A 210 7.54 11.20 -16.45
N TYR A 211 7.48 10.52 -15.31
CA TYR A 211 7.91 11.10 -14.02
C TYR A 211 9.35 11.63 -14.10
N GLU A 212 10.28 10.82 -14.62
CA GLU A 212 11.68 11.23 -14.72
C GLU A 212 11.88 12.38 -15.70
N LEU A 213 11.30 12.31 -16.90
CA LEU A 213 11.46 13.35 -17.93
C LEU A 213 11.00 14.71 -17.41
N VAL A 214 9.85 14.75 -16.74
CA VAL A 214 9.27 15.96 -16.16
C VAL A 214 10.13 16.47 -15.01
N THR A 215 10.53 15.61 -14.08
CA THR A 215 11.18 16.04 -12.83
C THR A 215 12.67 16.34 -12.96
N ARG A 216 13.35 15.82 -13.98
CA ARG A 216 14.78 16.04 -14.18
C ARG A 216 15.12 17.52 -14.39
N ASN A 217 14.40 18.15 -15.33
CA ASN A 217 14.67 19.53 -15.76
C ASN A 217 13.57 20.51 -15.33
N GLY A 218 12.37 20.04 -15.00
CA GLY A 218 11.25 20.90 -14.60
C GLY A 218 11.27 21.32 -13.12
N LEU A 219 12.24 20.85 -12.33
CA LEU A 219 12.36 21.16 -10.90
C LEU A 219 13.73 21.73 -10.57
N THR A 220 13.74 22.73 -9.69
CA THR A 220 14.97 23.23 -9.06
C THR A 220 15.51 22.21 -8.06
N GLU A 221 16.79 22.33 -7.68
CA GLU A 221 17.36 21.44 -6.67
C GLU A 221 16.70 21.59 -5.30
N ASP A 222 16.31 22.80 -4.90
CA ASP A 222 15.58 23.01 -3.64
C ASP A 222 14.21 22.30 -3.66
N GLN A 223 13.47 22.37 -4.77
CA GLN A 223 12.20 21.65 -4.92
C GLN A 223 12.39 20.13 -4.86
N LYS A 224 13.46 19.61 -5.48
CA LYS A 224 13.81 18.19 -5.40
C LYS A 224 14.12 17.76 -3.96
N LEU A 225 14.85 18.58 -3.21
CA LEU A 225 15.13 18.31 -1.79
C LEU A 225 13.85 18.33 -0.96
N GLU A 226 12.97 19.29 -1.18
CA GLU A 226 11.66 19.34 -0.50
C GLU A 226 10.78 18.14 -0.84
N ILE A 227 10.77 17.67 -2.09
CA ILE A 227 10.07 16.45 -2.50
C ILE A 227 10.64 15.21 -1.81
N ILE A 228 11.96 15.13 -1.62
CA ILE A 228 12.60 14.03 -0.90
C ILE A 228 12.20 14.06 0.58
N GLU A 229 12.20 15.22 1.22
CA GLU A 229 11.76 15.33 2.63
C GLU A 229 10.27 15.02 2.80
N GLU A 230 9.42 15.50 1.87
CA GLU A 230 8.01 15.13 1.84
C GLU A 230 7.82 13.62 1.62
N SER A 231 8.68 12.99 0.82
CA SER A 231 8.67 11.53 0.62
C SER A 231 8.98 10.77 1.92
N LYS A 232 9.95 11.24 2.73
CA LYS A 232 10.24 10.68 4.06
C LYS A 232 9.04 10.82 4.99
N TYR A 233 8.43 12.02 5.01
CA TYR A 233 7.21 12.29 5.77
C TYR A 233 6.07 11.34 5.38
N ILE A 234 5.84 11.11 4.08
CA ILE A 234 4.80 10.17 3.59
C ILE A 234 4.98 8.77 4.18
N PHE A 235 6.21 8.24 4.21
CA PHE A 235 6.46 6.92 4.81
C PHE A 235 6.19 6.90 6.31
N ASP A 236 6.57 7.96 7.03
CA ASP A 236 6.29 8.07 8.46
C ASP A 236 4.79 8.15 8.75
N GLN A 237 4.02 8.90 7.96
CA GLN A 237 2.56 8.96 8.11
C GLN A 237 1.90 7.62 7.75
N ASN A 238 2.39 6.93 6.72
CA ASN A 238 1.93 5.58 6.41
C ASN A 238 2.16 4.64 7.60
N ALA A 239 3.33 4.69 8.24
CA ALA A 239 3.60 3.91 9.43
C ALA A 239 2.63 4.26 10.58
N ARG A 240 2.36 5.55 10.83
CA ARG A 240 1.43 6.01 11.86
C ARG A 240 0.00 5.53 11.61
N CYS A 241 -0.50 5.67 10.39
CA CYS A 241 -1.81 5.14 10.00
C CYS A 241 -1.92 3.63 10.24
N ILE A 242 -0.88 2.86 9.87
CA ILE A 242 -0.83 1.41 10.09
C ILE A 242 -0.84 1.07 11.59
N MET A 243 -0.09 1.81 12.41
CA MET A 243 -0.06 1.61 13.87
C MET A 243 -1.39 1.97 14.53
N GLU A 244 -2.04 3.05 14.10
CA GLU A 244 -3.37 3.44 14.61
C GLU A 244 -4.43 2.39 14.25
N LEU A 245 -4.42 1.87 13.02
CA LEU A 245 -5.28 0.77 12.58
C LEU A 245 -5.13 -0.47 13.45
N GLU A 246 -3.89 -0.84 13.78
CA GLU A 246 -3.59 -1.96 14.67
C GLU A 246 -4.14 -1.72 16.07
N LYS A 247 -3.91 -0.53 16.64
CA LYS A 247 -4.44 -0.14 17.96
C LYS A 247 -5.96 -0.17 17.99
N HIS A 248 -6.62 0.37 16.96
CA HIS A 248 -8.07 0.35 16.82
C HIS A 248 -8.62 -1.09 16.78
N ASN A 249 -7.92 -1.98 16.07
CA ASN A 249 -8.32 -3.38 15.93
C ASN A 249 -7.81 -4.30 17.05
N MET A 250 -7.05 -3.79 18.02
CA MET A 250 -6.33 -4.61 18.99
C MET A 250 -7.26 -5.57 19.74
N LYS A 251 -8.42 -5.11 20.22
CA LYS A 251 -9.40 -5.97 20.91
C LYS A 251 -9.88 -7.13 20.02
N ARG A 252 -10.09 -6.86 18.73
CA ARG A 252 -10.53 -7.86 17.73
C ARG A 252 -9.40 -8.81 17.34
N ILE A 253 -8.15 -8.35 17.37
CA ILE A 253 -6.96 -9.15 17.07
C ILE A 253 -6.61 -10.07 18.24
N THR A 254 -6.60 -9.57 19.49
CA THR A 254 -6.18 -10.33 20.68
C THR A 254 -7.14 -11.47 21.06
N GLN A 255 -8.40 -11.38 20.64
CA GLN A 255 -9.40 -12.44 20.82
C GLN A 255 -9.22 -13.61 19.85
N LYS A 256 -8.37 -13.50 18.82
CA LYS A 256 -8.18 -14.56 17.83
C LYS A 256 -7.20 -15.62 18.30
N TRP A 257 -7.57 -16.89 18.12
CA TRP A 257 -6.71 -18.03 18.41
C TRP A 257 -5.35 -17.98 17.71
N SER A 258 -5.27 -17.43 16.48
CA SER A 258 -4.00 -17.26 15.77
C SER A 258 -3.04 -16.30 16.48
N TYR A 259 -3.56 -15.22 17.06
CA TYR A 259 -2.76 -14.28 17.84
C TYR A 259 -2.29 -14.94 19.14
N ILE A 260 -3.18 -15.65 19.83
CA ILE A 260 -2.85 -16.40 21.05
C ILE A 260 -1.79 -17.48 20.75
N ALA A 261 -1.91 -18.22 19.65
CA ALA A 261 -0.93 -19.24 19.26
C ALA A 261 0.45 -18.64 18.97
N VAL A 262 0.52 -17.51 18.26
CA VAL A 262 1.81 -16.85 17.95
C VAL A 262 2.44 -16.22 19.19
N THR A 263 1.65 -15.54 20.03
CA THR A 263 2.17 -14.79 21.19
C THR A 263 2.35 -15.64 22.44
N LYS A 264 1.53 -16.69 22.61
CA LYS A 264 1.55 -17.57 23.78
C LYS A 264 1.99 -19.01 23.49
N GLY A 265 2.12 -19.41 22.23
CA GLY A 265 2.48 -20.78 21.85
C GLY A 265 3.85 -21.21 22.38
N ALA A 266 4.82 -20.30 22.41
CA ALA A 266 6.13 -20.59 23.00
C ALA A 266 6.04 -20.97 24.49
N TYR A 267 5.16 -20.31 25.26
CA TYR A 267 4.93 -20.66 26.68
C TYR A 267 4.22 -22.01 26.84
N VAL A 268 3.29 -22.35 25.94
CA VAL A 268 2.62 -23.66 25.93
C VAL A 268 3.61 -24.78 25.60
N VAL A 269 4.48 -24.59 24.60
CA VAL A 269 5.52 -25.56 24.25
C VAL A 269 6.53 -25.72 25.39
N ALA A 270 6.96 -24.62 26.01
CA ALA A 270 7.84 -24.67 27.17
C ALA A 270 7.19 -25.42 28.34
N LEU A 271 5.91 -25.16 28.63
CA LEU A 271 5.16 -25.87 29.68
C LEU A 271 5.08 -27.39 29.38
N LEU A 272 4.77 -27.77 28.15
CA LEU A 272 4.72 -29.17 27.74
C LEU A 272 6.09 -29.85 27.87
N ALA A 273 7.18 -29.17 27.50
CA ALA A 273 8.54 -29.68 27.67
C ALA A 273 8.87 -29.89 29.16
N VAL A 274 8.52 -28.94 30.03
CA VAL A 274 8.71 -29.05 31.49
C VAL A 274 7.92 -30.24 32.06
N LEU A 275 6.65 -30.40 31.68
CA LEU A 275 5.82 -31.53 32.11
C LEU A 275 6.40 -32.88 31.63
N LEU A 276 6.95 -32.91 30.42
CA LEU A 276 7.60 -34.09 29.86
C LEU A 276 8.88 -34.45 30.63
N VAL A 277 9.70 -33.46 31.01
CA VAL A 277 10.85 -33.65 31.90
C VAL A 277 10.41 -34.24 33.25
N PHE A 278 9.38 -33.66 33.88
CA PHE A 278 8.86 -34.18 35.15
C PHE A 278 8.35 -35.62 35.04
N TYR A 279 7.69 -35.97 33.94
CA TYR A 279 7.23 -37.33 33.67
C TYR A 279 8.41 -38.31 33.63
N TYR A 280 9.48 -37.98 32.90
CA TYR A 280 10.67 -38.85 32.82
C TYR A 280 11.44 -38.92 34.13
N VAL A 281 11.60 -37.81 34.85
CA VAL A 281 12.23 -37.80 36.19
C VAL A 281 11.45 -38.70 37.15
N ARG A 282 10.12 -38.56 37.19
CA ARG A 282 9.26 -39.43 38.01
C ARG A 282 9.41 -40.90 37.63
N ARG A 283 9.45 -41.21 36.33
CA ARG A 283 9.61 -42.59 35.84
C ARG A 283 10.96 -43.18 36.23
N ILE A 284 12.05 -42.41 36.12
CA ILE A 284 13.39 -42.84 36.53
C ILE A 284 13.44 -43.06 38.04
N MET A 285 12.93 -42.12 38.83
CA MET A 285 12.85 -42.25 40.29
C MET A 285 12.06 -43.48 40.72
N ALA A 286 10.95 -43.78 40.05
CA ALA A 286 10.16 -44.99 40.32
C ALA A 286 10.93 -46.28 40.00
N HIS A 287 11.79 -46.29 38.97
CA HIS A 287 12.66 -47.43 38.65
C HIS A 287 13.91 -47.53 39.55
N LEU A 288 14.27 -46.48 40.28
CA LEU A 288 15.39 -46.49 41.22
C LEU A 288 14.96 -46.85 42.65
N LEU A 289 13.66 -46.71 42.96
CA LEU A 289 13.08 -46.96 44.28
C LEU A 289 12.36 -48.32 44.38
N PHE A 290 12.24 -49.06 43.27
CA PHE A 290 11.67 -50.42 43.17
C PHE A 290 12.54 -51.26 42.25
#